data_AF-A0AB73AML5-F1
#
_entry.id   AF-A0AB73AML5-F1
#
_cell.length_a   1.000
_cell.length_b   1.000
_cell.length_c   1.000
_cell.angle_alpha   90.00
_cell.angle_beta   90.00
_cell.angle_gamma   90.00
#
_symmetry.space_group_name_H-M   'P 1'
#
loop_
_entity.id
_entity.type
_entity.pdbx_description
1 polymer ?
#
loop_
_entity_poly.entity_id
_entity_poly.type
_entity_poly.pdbx_seq_one_letter_code
_entity_poly.pdbx_strand_id
1 'polypeptide(L)' 'MNKIIEFLKQSNRYKHLIGGLLVGILAFTPWTALYAAAVAASCLELKDKLKGGLWDWIDWSLTVIGGILSALFWWIV' A
#
# COMPACT_ATOMS: atom_id res chain seq x y z
N MET A 1 -3.79 -11.79 19.79
CA MET A 1 -3.15 -10.51 19.41
C MET A 1 -1.83 -10.69 18.63
N ASN A 2 -1.10 -11.80 18.76
CA ASN A 2 0.17 -12.01 18.03
C ASN A 2 0.02 -12.32 16.53
N LYS A 3 -1.07 -12.98 16.12
CA LYS A 3 -1.25 -13.44 14.72
C LYS A 3 -1.31 -12.31 13.68
N ILE A 4 -1.91 -11.16 14.01
CA ILE A 4 -2.01 -10.03 13.06
C ILE A 4 -0.65 -9.35 12.90
N ILE A 5 0.09 -9.18 14.00
CA ILE A 5 1.43 -8.59 13.98
C ILE A 5 2.42 -9.55 13.29
N GLU A 6 2.31 -10.86 13.53
CA GLU A 6 3.07 -11.89 12.81
C GLU A 6 2.74 -11.90 11.33
N PHE A 7 1.45 -11.78 10.95
CA PHE A 7 1.03 -11.68 9.55
C PHE A 7 1.61 -10.45 8.85
N LEU A 8 1.65 -9.30 9.53
CA LEU A 8 2.25 -8.07 8.99
C LEU A 8 3.79 -8.11 8.96
N LYS A 9 4.42 -8.86 9.85
CA LYS A 9 5.87 -9.11 9.83
C LYS A 9 6.26 -10.17 8.79
N GLN A 10 5.37 -11.11 8.50
CA GLN A 10 5.57 -12.12 7.48
C GLN A 10 5.79 -11.44 6.12
N SER A 11 6.84 -11.86 5.42
CA SER A 11 7.25 -11.30 4.12
C SER A 11 7.59 -9.79 4.11
N ASN A 12 7.76 -9.13 5.27
CA ASN A 12 7.91 -7.68 5.37
C ASN A 12 6.69 -6.88 4.85
N ARG A 13 5.48 -7.46 4.94
CA ARG A 13 4.20 -6.87 4.52
C ARG A 13 3.94 -5.46 5.06
N TYR A 14 4.42 -5.16 6.27
CA TYR A 14 4.34 -3.81 6.84
C TYR A 14 5.00 -2.73 5.95
N LYS A 15 6.00 -3.06 5.14
CA LYS A 15 6.65 -2.12 4.21
C LYS A 15 5.71 -1.68 3.09
N HIS A 16 4.84 -2.56 2.61
CA HIS A 16 3.82 -2.24 1.61
C HIS A 16 2.79 -1.27 2.17
N LEU A 17 2.35 -1.50 3.41
CA LEU A 17 1.44 -0.59 4.12
C LEU A 17 2.04 0.80 4.34
N ILE A 18 3.29 0.86 4.83
CA ILE A 18 4.00 2.14 5.03
C ILE A 18 4.27 2.83 3.69
N GLY A 19 4.64 2.07 2.65
CA GLY A 19 4.86 2.59 1.30
C GLY A 19 3.61 3.26 0.74
N GLY A 20 2.45 2.60 0.84
CA GLY A 20 1.17 3.16 0.45
C GLY A 20 0.81 4.42 1.23
N LEU A 21 1.08 4.43 2.54
CA LEU A 21 0.82 5.57 3.41
C LEU A 21 1.67 6.80 3.05
N LEU A 22 2.97 6.61 2.78
CA LEU A 22 3.86 7.69 2.35
C LEU A 22 3.45 8.27 1.00
N VAL A 23 3.14 7.42 0.03
CA VAL A 23 2.64 7.84 -1.30
C VAL A 23 1.35 8.65 -1.15
N GLY A 24 0.42 8.19 -0.30
CA GLY A 24 -0.84 8.88 -0.06
C GLY A 24 -0.69 10.20 0.70
N ILE A 25 0.19 10.29 1.70
CA ILE A 25 0.43 11.54 2.43
C ILE A 25 1.03 12.57 1.46
N LEU A 26 1.99 12.19 0.63
CA LEU A 26 2.60 13.11 -0.34
C LEU A 26 1.68 13.50 -1.52
N ALA A 27 0.47 12.96 -1.60
CA ALA A 27 -0.46 13.26 -2.69
C ALA A 27 -1.29 14.53 -2.46
N PHE A 28 -1.28 15.12 -1.25
CA PHE A 28 -1.95 16.38 -0.87
C PHE A 28 -3.47 16.47 -1.00
N THR A 29 -4.13 15.51 -1.64
CA THR A 29 -5.60 15.44 -1.67
C THR A 29 -6.08 13.99 -1.46
N PRO A 30 -7.28 13.77 -0.93
CA PRO A 30 -7.81 12.42 -0.68
C PRO A 30 -7.91 11.58 -1.97
N TRP A 31 -8.38 12.18 -3.06
CA TRP A 31 -8.56 11.50 -4.34
C TRP A 31 -7.22 11.14 -5.00
N THR A 32 -6.26 12.05 -4.96
CA THR A 32 -4.90 11.79 -5.47
C THR A 32 -4.18 10.76 -4.61
N ALA A 33 -4.42 10.72 -3.30
CA ALA A 33 -3.84 9.72 -2.40
C ALA A 33 -4.27 8.30 -2.76
N LEU A 34 -5.57 8.08 -3.00
CA LEU A 34 -6.10 6.79 -3.43
C LEU A 34 -5.55 6.38 -4.80
N TYR A 35 -5.60 7.31 -5.76
CA TYR A 35 -5.12 7.05 -7.12
C TYR A 35 -3.63 6.72 -7.14
N ALA A 36 -2.81 7.55 -6.49
CA ALA A 36 -1.35 7.37 -6.45
C ALA A 36 -0.97 6.06 -5.75
N ALA A 37 -1.65 5.71 -4.64
CA ALA A 37 -1.40 4.46 -3.94
C ALA A 37 -1.79 3.24 -4.78
N ALA A 38 -2.94 3.27 -5.48
CA ALA A 38 -3.36 2.19 -6.37
C ALA A 38 -2.43 2.01 -7.57
N VAL A 39 -1.97 3.12 -8.17
CA VAL A 39 -0.97 3.08 -9.25
C VAL A 39 0.36 2.53 -8.73
N ALA A 40 0.85 3.02 -7.59
CA ALA A 40 2.09 2.54 -6.99
C ALA A 40 2.03 1.04 -6.65
N ALA A 41 0.93 0.58 -6.05
CA ALA A 41 0.68 -0.83 -5.77
C ALA A 41 0.73 -1.67 -7.06
N SER A 42 0.04 -1.22 -8.10
CA SER A 42 -0.01 -1.93 -9.38
C SER A 42 1.35 -1.96 -10.09
N CYS A 43 2.15 -0.89 -10.00
CA CYS A 43 3.50 -0.84 -10.55
C CYS A 43 4.48 -1.78 -9.81
N LEU A 44 4.36 -1.88 -8.49
CA LEU A 44 5.18 -2.80 -7.69
C LEU A 44 4.91 -4.26 -8.05
N GLU A 45 3.64 -4.64 -8.13
CA GLU A 45 3.26 -6.00 -8.50
C GLU A 45 3.56 -6.32 -9.98
N LEU A 46 3.41 -5.34 -10.88
CA LEU A 46 3.81 -5.51 -12.29
C LEU A 46 5.32 -5.74 -12.38
N LYS A 47 6.13 -5.00 -11.61
CA LYS A 47 7.59 -5.20 -11.53
C LYS A 47 7.92 -6.62 -11.06
N ASP A 48 7.20 -7.13 -10.07
CA ASP A 48 7.46 -8.48 -9.55
C ASP A 48 7.03 -9.55 -10.55
N LYS A 49 5.91 -9.35 -11.25
CA LYS A 49 5.52 -10.19 -12.41
C LYS A 49 6.56 -10.24 -13.51
N LEU A 50 7.11 -9.09 -13.88
CA LEU A 50 8.13 -9.00 -14.93
C LEU A 50 9.44 -9.69 -14.54
N LYS A 51 9.73 -9.82 -13.23
CA LYS A 51 10.89 -10.54 -12.70
C LYS A 51 10.64 -12.04 -12.51
N GLY A 52 9.50 -12.56 -12.96
CA GLY A 52 9.11 -13.96 -12.81
C GLY A 52 8.44 -14.30 -11.48
N GLY A 53 8.12 -13.29 -10.66
CA GLY A 53 7.35 -13.42 -9.44
C GLY A 53 5.85 -13.64 -9.69
N LEU A 54 5.15 -14.18 -8.69
CA LEU A 54 3.69 -14.25 -8.68
C LEU A 54 3.10 -12.90 -8.25
N TRP A 55 1.85 -12.64 -8.63
CA TRP A 55 1.15 -11.42 -8.20
C TRP A 55 0.65 -11.68 -6.80
N ASP A 56 1.08 -10.88 -5.82
CA ASP A 56 0.60 -11.00 -4.45
C ASP A 56 -0.50 -9.96 -4.21
N TRP A 57 -1.75 -10.45 -4.24
CA TRP A 57 -2.92 -9.64 -3.93
C TRP A 57 -2.90 -9.07 -2.50
N ILE A 58 -2.20 -9.73 -1.57
CA ILE A 58 -2.08 -9.26 -0.20
C ILE A 58 -1.17 -8.04 -0.16
N ASP A 59 -0.02 -8.08 -0.84
CA ASP A 59 0.93 -6.96 -0.87
C ASP A 59 0.36 -5.75 -1.64
N TRP A 60 -0.39 -6.02 -2.72
CA TRP A 60 -1.18 -5.02 -3.42
C TRP A 60 -2.23 -4.36 -2.51
N SER A 61 -3.06 -5.16 -1.85
CA SER A 61 -4.14 -4.65 -0.99
C SER A 61 -3.60 -3.87 0.20
N LEU A 62 -2.50 -4.31 0.82
CA LEU A 62 -1.83 -3.58 1.91
C LEU A 62 -1.35 -2.20 1.47
N THR A 63 -0.81 -2.09 0.25
CA THR A 63 -0.38 -0.80 -0.31
C THR A 63 -1.58 0.13 -0.55
N VAL A 64 -2.68 -0.39 -1.10
CA VAL A 64 -3.93 0.36 -1.29
C VAL A 64 -4.54 0.81 0.05
N ILE A 65 -4.55 -0.07 1.06
CA ILE A 65 -5.02 0.25 2.41
C ILE A 65 -4.19 1.38 3.02
N GLY A 66 -2.86 1.37 2.81
CA GLY A 66 -1.99 2.48 3.22
C GLY A 66 -2.43 3.81 2.60
N GLY A 67 -2.74 3.81 1.31
CA GLY A 67 -3.28 4.99 0.61
C GLY A 67 -4.65 5.44 1.12
N ILE A 68 -5.55 4.50 1.45
CA ILE A 68 -6.87 4.81 2.04
C ILE A 68 -6.70 5.51 3.39
N LEU A 69 -5.80 5.04 4.24
CA LEU A 69 -5.52 5.68 5.53
C LEU A 69 -5.01 7.12 5.35
N SER A 70 -4.16 7.36 4.35
CA SER A 70 -3.70 8.71 4.02
C SER A 70 -4.81 9.58 3.42
N ALA A 71 -5.71 9.01 2.63
CA ALA A 71 -6.86 9.74 2.10
C ALA A 71 -7.82 10.17 3.21
N LEU A 72 -8.06 9.29 4.20
CA LEU A 72 -8.81 9.62 5.41
C LEU A 72 -8.12 10.73 6.21
N PHE A 73 -6.79 10.71 6.33
CA PHE A 73 -6.03 11.77 6.96
C PHE A 73 -6.24 13.13 6.28
N TRP A 74 -6.18 13.18 4.94
CA TRP A 74 -6.43 14.38 4.15
C TRP A 74 -7.89 14.86 4.15
N TRP A 75 -8.84 14.04 4.61
CA TRP A 75 -10.22 14.49 4.83
C TRP A 75 -10.41 15.16 6.18
N ILE A 76 -9.52 14.92 7.14
CA ILE A 76 -9.62 15.45 8.51
C ILE A 76 -8.86 16.77 8.65
N VAL A 77 -7.73 16.90 7.94
CA VAL A 77 -6.86 18.10 7.90
C VAL A 77 -7.29 19.05 6.80
#